data_AF-A7T8A4-F1
#
_entry.id   AF-A7T8A4-F1
#
_cell.length_a   1.000
_cell.length_b   1.000
_cell.length_c   1.000
_cell.angle_alpha   90.00
_cell.angle_beta   90.00
_cell.angle_gamma   90.00
#
_symmetry.space_group_name_H-M   'P 1'
#
loop_
_entity.id
_entity.type
_entity.pdbx_description
1 polymer ?
#
loop_
_entity_poly.entity_id
_entity_poly.type
_entity_poly.pdbx_seq_one_letter_code
_entity_poly.pdbx_strand_id
1 'polypeptide(L)'
;MLVHWCHGAPGVVYLFAETFLVWKDQRYLQAALRCGEVVWERGLLRKGPGICHGGAGNGYVFLLLYRLTRDPKYLYRSYQFSDFMQTAEFTQGARTPDCPYSLFEGLAGTICFYADLMRPDKASFPFFDVCA
;
A
#
# COMPACT_ATOMS: atom_id res chain seq x y z
N MET A 1 -2.20 17.43 -0.22
CA MET A 1 -2.42 16.43 0.86
C MET A 1 -1.38 15.33 0.70
N LEU A 2 -0.82 14.81 1.79
CA LEU A 2 0.15 13.71 1.73
C LEU A 2 -0.57 12.40 1.37
N VAL A 3 0.11 11.52 0.62
CA VAL A 3 -0.42 10.21 0.20
C VAL A 3 0.50 9.14 0.77
N HIS A 4 0.54 9.06 2.10
CA HIS A 4 1.40 8.16 2.87
C HIS A 4 0.57 7.29 3.82
N TRP A 5 1.11 6.14 4.25
CA TRP A 5 0.48 5.34 5.30
C TRP A 5 0.38 6.13 6.60
N CYS A 6 1.46 6.81 7.02
CA CYS A 6 1.43 7.59 8.26
C CYS A 6 0.49 8.81 8.20
N HIS A 7 0.22 9.36 7.01
CA HIS A 7 -0.63 10.53 6.83
C HIS A 7 -1.29 10.51 5.44
N GLY A 8 -2.60 10.23 5.41
CA GLY A 8 -3.42 10.33 4.21
C GLY A 8 -4.20 9.06 3.88
N ALA A 9 -4.71 9.01 2.66
CA ALA A 9 -5.54 7.91 2.16
C ALA A 9 -4.92 6.50 2.37
N PRO A 10 -3.60 6.28 2.17
CA PRO A 10 -3.02 4.96 2.38
C PRO A 10 -3.10 4.44 3.81
N GLY A 11 -3.15 5.30 4.83
CA GLY A 11 -3.38 4.86 6.22
C GLY A 11 -4.86 4.71 6.56
N VAL A 12 -5.67 5.67 6.10
CA VAL A 12 -7.11 5.74 6.44
C VAL A 12 -7.91 4.58 5.82
N VAL A 13 -7.46 4.02 4.68
CA VAL A 13 -8.13 2.89 4.01
C VAL A 13 -8.30 1.67 4.93
N TYR A 14 -7.35 1.41 5.83
CA TYR A 14 -7.39 0.29 6.76
C TYR A 14 -8.54 0.43 7.77
N LEU A 15 -8.77 1.65 8.27
CA LEU A 15 -9.93 1.95 9.11
C LEU A 15 -11.23 1.66 8.35
N PHE A 16 -11.37 2.15 7.12
CA PHE A 16 -12.59 1.91 6.34
C PHE A 16 -12.80 0.43 5.99
N ALA A 17 -11.72 -0.32 5.74
CA ALA A 17 -11.79 -1.75 5.52
C ALA A 17 -12.25 -2.50 6.78
N GLU A 18 -11.63 -2.23 7.93
CA GLU A 18 -11.99 -2.85 9.22
C GLU A 18 -13.45 -2.55 9.60
N THR A 19 -13.83 -1.28 9.50
CA THR A 19 -15.19 -0.83 9.83
C THR A 19 -16.25 -1.42 8.91
N PHE A 20 -15.94 -1.61 7.62
CA PHE A 20 -16.79 -2.39 6.73
C PHE A 20 -16.89 -3.86 7.16
N LEU A 21 -15.78 -4.49 7.56
CA LEU A 21 -15.80 -5.88 8.01
C LEU A 21 -16.65 -6.07 9.28
N VAL A 22 -16.65 -5.11 10.19
CA VAL A 22 -17.45 -5.15 11.42
C VAL A 22 -18.92 -4.85 11.17
N TRP A 23 -19.23 -3.72 10.51
CA TRP A 23 -20.62 -3.22 10.40
C TRP A 23 -21.34 -3.61 9.11
N LYS A 24 -20.62 -4.10 8.10
CA LYS A 24 -21.15 -4.47 6.78
C LYS A 24 -21.90 -3.33 6.06
N ASP A 25 -21.67 -2.08 6.46
CA ASP A 25 -22.26 -0.91 5.80
C ASP A 25 -21.44 -0.52 4.56
N GLN A 26 -22.11 -0.51 3.41
CA GLN A 26 -21.51 -0.27 2.11
C GLN A 26 -20.81 1.09 2.01
N ARG A 27 -21.20 2.09 2.81
CA ARG A 27 -20.55 3.41 2.83
C ARG A 27 -19.08 3.33 3.21
N TYR A 28 -18.71 2.41 4.10
CA TYR A 28 -17.32 2.20 4.49
C TYR A 28 -16.52 1.52 3.38
N LEU A 29 -17.08 0.51 2.73
CA LEU A 29 -16.44 -0.09 1.55
C LEU A 29 -16.20 0.97 0.48
N GLN A 30 -17.21 1.78 0.14
CA GLN A 30 -17.07 2.84 -0.86
C GLN A 30 -16.01 3.89 -0.45
N ALA A 31 -15.88 4.18 0.86
CA ALA A 31 -14.82 5.06 1.35
C ALA A 31 -13.43 4.43 1.17
N ALA A 32 -13.25 3.14 1.48
CA ALA A 32 -12.01 2.41 1.24
C ALA A 32 -11.64 2.38 -0.26
N LEU A 33 -12.62 2.16 -1.14
CA LEU A 33 -12.40 2.17 -2.59
C LEU A 33 -11.96 3.56 -3.09
N ARG A 34 -12.55 4.65 -2.59
CA ARG A 34 -12.12 6.01 -2.91
C ARG A 34 -10.71 6.30 -2.44
N CYS A 35 -10.30 5.78 -1.27
CA CYS A 35 -8.90 5.85 -0.85
C CYS A 35 -7.99 5.16 -1.88
N GLY A 36 -8.37 3.97 -2.35
CA GLY A 36 -7.65 3.25 -3.40
C GLY A 36 -7.48 4.05 -4.70
N GLU A 37 -8.50 4.79 -5.14
CA GLU A 37 -8.39 5.65 -6.33
C GLU A 37 -7.42 6.83 -6.09
N VAL A 38 -7.44 7.46 -4.91
CA VAL A 38 -6.45 8.51 -4.57
C VAL A 38 -5.03 7.96 -4.60
N VAL A 39 -4.82 6.76 -4.05
CA VAL A 39 -3.49 6.10 -4.08
C VAL A 39 -3.10 5.76 -5.50
N TRP A 40 -4.04 5.33 -6.35
CA TRP A 40 -3.74 5.02 -7.75
C TRP A 40 -3.30 6.26 -8.54
N GLU A 41 -4.02 7.38 -8.37
CA GLU A 41 -3.73 8.62 -9.11
C GLU A 41 -2.45 9.33 -8.62
N ARG A 42 -2.10 9.20 -7.33
CA ARG A 42 -1.13 10.09 -6.67
C ARG A 42 -0.12 9.37 -5.77
N GLY A 43 -0.15 8.04 -5.70
CA GLY A 43 0.62 7.24 -4.76
C GLY A 43 2.01 6.83 -5.24
N LEU A 44 2.40 7.11 -6.49
CA LEU A 44 3.76 6.89 -6.98
C LEU A 44 4.71 7.96 -6.42
N LEU A 45 5.17 7.74 -5.20
CA LEU A 45 6.02 8.69 -4.47
C LEU A 45 7.47 8.56 -4.92
N ARG A 46 8.20 9.68 -5.04
CA ARG A 46 9.66 9.70 -5.21
C ARG A 46 10.43 9.88 -3.89
N LYS A 47 9.73 9.78 -2.74
CA LYS A 47 10.33 9.99 -1.41
C LYS A 47 11.18 8.80 -0.95
N GLY A 48 10.92 7.61 -1.45
CA GLY A 48 11.65 6.38 -1.12
C GLY A 48 10.80 5.13 -1.29
N PRO A 49 11.40 3.94 -1.16
CA PRO A 49 10.74 2.65 -1.40
C PRO A 49 10.03 2.07 -0.18
N GLY A 50 10.21 2.64 1.01
CA GLY A 50 9.71 2.09 2.28
C GLY A 50 8.18 2.03 2.42
N ILE A 51 7.72 1.48 3.54
CA ILE A 51 6.29 1.22 3.79
C ILE A 51 5.56 2.32 4.57
N CYS A 52 6.27 3.19 5.29
CA CYS A 52 5.64 4.28 6.05
C CYS A 52 5.11 5.41 5.14
N HIS A 53 5.89 5.77 4.13
CA HIS A 53 5.63 6.89 3.24
C HIS A 53 6.38 6.75 1.90
N GLY A 54 6.39 5.53 1.36
CA GLY A 54 7.04 5.17 0.10
C GLY A 54 6.15 4.31 -0.79
N GLY A 55 6.71 3.90 -1.93
CA GLY A 55 5.97 3.13 -2.95
C GLY A 55 5.44 1.80 -2.43
N ALA A 56 6.22 1.04 -1.65
CA ALA A 56 5.80 -0.27 -1.14
C ALA A 56 4.59 -0.17 -0.20
N GLY A 57 4.58 0.84 0.68
CA GLY A 57 3.46 1.09 1.59
C GLY A 57 2.17 1.42 0.87
N ASN A 58 2.27 2.20 -0.21
CA ASN A 58 1.13 2.49 -1.06
C ASN A 58 0.69 1.27 -1.88
N GLY A 59 1.62 0.39 -2.28
CA GLY A 59 1.30 -0.89 -2.91
C GLY A 59 0.44 -1.79 -2.02
N TYR A 60 0.74 -1.86 -0.72
CA TYR A 60 -0.03 -2.63 0.26
C TYR A 60 -1.52 -2.25 0.34
N VAL A 61 -1.88 -1.01 0.02
CA VAL A 61 -3.28 -0.57 -0.06
C VAL A 61 -4.06 -1.43 -1.04
N PHE A 62 -3.45 -1.76 -2.19
CA PHE A 62 -4.11 -2.57 -3.19
C PHE A 62 -4.15 -4.06 -2.83
N LEU A 63 -3.16 -4.56 -2.08
CA LEU A 63 -3.25 -5.91 -1.50
C LEU A 63 -4.41 -6.03 -0.50
N LEU A 64 -4.60 -5.01 0.36
CA LEU A 64 -5.75 -4.94 1.26
C LEU A 64 -7.07 -4.92 0.48
N LEU A 65 -7.20 -4.03 -0.52
CA LEU A 65 -8.42 -3.93 -1.32
C LEU A 65 -8.69 -5.21 -2.12
N TYR A 66 -7.66 -5.89 -2.60
CA TYR A 66 -7.78 -7.21 -3.22
C TYR A 66 -8.31 -8.26 -2.23
N ARG A 67 -7.74 -8.35 -1.03
CA ARG A 67 -8.23 -9.28 0.01
C ARG A 67 -9.69 -8.99 0.39
N LEU A 68 -10.07 -7.72 0.44
CA LEU A 68 -11.41 -7.26 0.81
C LEU A 68 -12.47 -7.53 -0.26
N THR A 69 -12.13 -7.33 -1.54
CA THR A 69 -13.11 -7.33 -2.65
C THR A 69 -13.00 -8.52 -3.59
N ARG A 70 -11.83 -9.18 -3.61
CA ARG A 70 -11.44 -10.20 -4.59
C ARG A 70 -11.41 -9.73 -6.05
N ASP A 71 -11.45 -8.42 -6.28
CA ASP A 71 -11.35 -7.85 -7.62
C ASP A 71 -9.87 -7.84 -8.08
N PRO A 72 -9.52 -8.57 -9.16
CA PRO A 72 -8.15 -8.65 -9.67
C PRO A 72 -7.56 -7.31 -10.12
N LYS A 73 -8.39 -6.28 -10.35
CA LYS A 73 -7.94 -4.91 -10.62
C LYS A 73 -6.96 -4.43 -9.55
N TYR A 74 -7.23 -4.69 -8.28
CA TYR A 74 -6.37 -4.22 -7.19
C TYR A 74 -5.05 -4.99 -7.15
N LEU A 75 -5.08 -6.30 -7.40
CA LEU A 75 -3.84 -7.08 -7.50
C LEU A 75 -2.94 -6.54 -8.63
N TYR A 76 -3.52 -6.26 -9.80
CA TYR A 76 -2.80 -5.62 -10.91
C TYR A 76 -2.17 -4.28 -10.50
N ARG A 77 -2.93 -3.40 -9.82
CA ARG A 77 -2.41 -2.11 -9.34
C ARG A 77 -1.26 -2.28 -8.35
N SER A 78 -1.31 -3.30 -7.48
CA SER A 78 -0.21 -3.63 -6.57
C SER A 78 1.06 -4.01 -7.34
N TYR A 79 0.95 -4.83 -8.39
CA TYR A 79 2.09 -5.17 -9.24
C TYR A 79 2.67 -3.94 -9.95
N GLN A 80 1.82 -3.04 -10.45
CA GLN A 80 2.30 -1.81 -11.09
C GLN A 80 3.15 -0.93 -10.15
N PHE A 81 2.84 -0.91 -8.85
CA PHE A 81 3.67 -0.21 -7.85
C PHE A 81 5.03 -0.89 -7.67
N SER A 82 5.05 -2.22 -7.66
CA SER A 82 6.30 -3.01 -7.65
C SER A 82 7.15 -2.75 -8.90
N ASP A 83 6.53 -2.75 -10.07
CA ASP A 83 7.22 -2.52 -11.34
C ASP A 83 7.80 -1.10 -11.40
N PHE A 84 7.02 -0.10 -10.99
CA PHE A 84 7.48 1.29 -10.95
C PHE A 84 8.72 1.47 -10.06
N MET A 85 8.74 0.86 -8.88
CA MET A 85 9.90 0.94 -7.97
C MET A 85 11.18 0.30 -8.53
N GLN A 86 11.07 -0.54 -9.56
CA GLN A 86 12.20 -1.17 -10.24
C GLN A 86 12.67 -0.37 -11.46
N THR A 87 11.96 0.69 -11.86
CA THR A 87 12.35 1.51 -13.01
C THR A 87 13.63 2.31 -12.74
N ALA A 88 14.36 2.62 -13.81
CA ALA A 88 15.49 3.55 -13.75
C ALA A 88 15.06 4.94 -13.23
N GLU A 89 13.87 5.40 -13.62
CA GLU A 89 13.30 6.67 -13.15
C GLU A 89 13.20 6.71 -11.62
N PHE A 90 12.65 5.66 -11.01
CA PHE A 90 12.51 5.61 -9.57
C PHE A 90 13.86 5.41 -8.88
N THR A 91 14.67 4.44 -9.32
CA THR A 91 15.93 4.10 -8.66
C THR A 91 16.96 5.24 -8.70
N GLN A 92 16.92 6.10 -9.73
CA GLN A 92 17.78 7.28 -9.83
C GLN A 92 17.15 8.54 -9.21
N GLY A 93 15.81 8.64 -9.20
CA GLY A 93 15.09 9.83 -8.75
C GLY A 93 14.59 9.78 -7.30
N ALA A 94 14.58 8.60 -6.67
CA ALA A 94 14.13 8.43 -5.29
C ALA A 94 15.18 8.92 -4.29
N ARG A 95 14.72 9.52 -3.19
CA ARG A 95 15.61 9.89 -2.09
C ARG A 95 16.07 8.66 -1.32
N THR A 96 17.30 8.70 -0.83
CA THR A 96 17.80 7.75 0.17
C THR A 96 17.10 8.02 1.51
N PRO A 97 16.47 7.00 2.13
CA PRO A 97 15.88 7.16 3.47
C PRO A 97 16.93 7.40 4.55
N ASP A 98 16.54 7.98 5.69
CA ASP A 98 17.45 8.22 6.83
C ASP A 98 18.00 6.90 7.39
N CYS A 99 17.15 5.85 7.45
CA CYS A 99 17.56 4.48 7.76
C CYS A 99 17.32 3.54 6.55
N PRO A 100 18.26 3.42 5.58
CA PRO A 100 18.02 2.77 4.27
C PRO A 100 17.63 1.30 4.31
N TYR A 101 17.95 0.59 5.40
CA TYR A 101 17.69 -0.85 5.56
C TYR A 101 16.62 -1.15 6.63
N SER A 102 16.01 -0.12 7.23
CA SER A 102 14.98 -0.30 8.25
C SER A 102 13.67 -0.84 7.67
N LEU A 103 12.80 -1.35 8.53
CA LEU A 103 11.50 -1.87 8.14
C LEU A 103 10.58 -0.78 7.57
N PHE A 104 10.43 0.35 8.25
CA PHE A 104 9.42 1.34 7.88
C PHE A 104 9.87 2.33 6.80
N GLU A 105 11.16 2.65 6.72
CA GLU A 105 11.68 3.62 5.75
C GLU A 105 12.47 2.97 4.62
N GLY A 106 13.11 1.85 4.92
CA GLY A 106 14.12 1.24 4.07
C GLY A 106 13.66 -0.01 3.31
N LEU A 107 14.67 -0.71 2.79
CA LEU A 107 14.49 -1.88 1.93
C LEU A 107 13.83 -3.08 2.63
N ALA A 108 13.95 -3.21 3.96
CA ALA A 108 13.35 -4.33 4.66
C ALA A 108 11.81 -4.32 4.50
N GLY A 109 11.16 -3.15 4.55
CA GLY A 109 9.73 -3.04 4.27
C GLY A 109 9.37 -3.33 2.82
N THR A 110 10.20 -2.90 1.87
CA THR A 110 10.02 -3.23 0.45
C THR A 110 10.12 -4.74 0.20
N ILE A 111 11.01 -5.44 0.90
CA ILE A 111 11.12 -6.90 0.82
C ILE A 111 9.88 -7.58 1.39
N CYS A 112 9.34 -7.11 2.52
CA CYS A 112 8.06 -7.61 3.04
C CYS A 112 6.95 -7.48 1.98
N PHE A 113 6.84 -6.31 1.34
CA PHE A 113 5.87 -6.08 0.27
C PHE A 113 6.04 -7.06 -0.89
N TYR A 114 7.28 -7.31 -1.34
CA TYR A 114 7.55 -8.27 -2.41
C TYR A 114 7.24 -9.71 -2.02
N ALA A 115 7.55 -10.12 -0.79
CA ALA A 115 7.19 -11.44 -0.28
C ALA A 115 5.66 -11.62 -0.26
N ASP A 116 4.93 -10.58 0.16
CA ASP A 116 3.47 -10.59 0.21
C ASP A 116 2.80 -10.56 -1.17
N LEU A 117 3.42 -9.93 -2.17
CA LEU A 117 2.98 -10.03 -3.58
C LEU A 117 3.01 -11.46 -4.13
N MET A 118 3.85 -12.34 -3.57
CA MET A 118 3.88 -13.76 -3.95
C MET A 118 2.73 -14.55 -3.32
N ARG A 119 2.09 -14.02 -2.28
CA ARG A 119 1.00 -14.66 -1.51
C ARG A 119 -0.09 -13.65 -1.19
N PRO A 120 -0.74 -13.03 -2.20
CA PRO A 120 -1.62 -11.88 -2.01
C PRO A 120 -2.84 -12.16 -1.11
N ASP A 121 -3.29 -13.41 -1.04
CA ASP A 121 -4.39 -13.83 -0.14
C ASP A 121 -4.06 -13.69 1.35
N LYS A 122 -2.78 -13.76 1.70
CA LYS A 122 -2.26 -13.69 3.07
C LYS A 122 -1.49 -12.40 3.34
N ALA A 123 -1.35 -11.54 2.33
CA ALA A 123 -0.57 -10.32 2.41
C ALA A 123 -1.12 -9.39 3.49
N SER A 124 -0.24 -8.88 4.35
CA SER A 124 -0.65 -7.95 5.40
C SER A 124 0.41 -6.88 5.61
N PHE A 125 -0.04 -5.64 5.77
CA PHE A 125 0.87 -4.57 6.14
C PHE A 125 1.51 -4.91 7.49
N PRO A 126 2.85 -4.88 7.62
CA PRO A 126 3.53 -5.29 8.84
C PRO A 126 2.93 -4.63 10.10
N PHE A 127 2.47 -5.46 11.04
CA PHE A 127 1.83 -5.07 12.31
C PHE A 127 0.48 -4.36 12.19
N PHE A 128 -0.17 -4.39 11.02
CA PHE A 128 -1.42 -3.69 10.78
C PHE A 128 -2.39 -4.50 9.89
N ASP A 129 -2.67 -5.74 10.31
CA ASP A 129 -3.63 -6.60 9.61
C ASP A 129 -5.08 -6.25 9.93
N VAL A 130 -5.94 -6.35 8.93
CA VAL A 130 -7.37 -6.02 8.98
C VAL A 130 -8.24 -7.22 8.56
N CYS A 131 -7.71 -8.14 7.74
CA CYS A 131 -8.49 -9.25 7.18
C CYS A 131 -8.12 -10.61 7.81
N ALA A 132 -7.98 -10.63 9.14
CA ALA A 132 -7.64 -11.82 9.92
C ALA A 132 -8.75 -12.88 9.93
#